data_AF-A0A6J6JRI6-F1
#
_entry.id   AF-A0A6J6JRI6-F1
#
_cell.length_a   1.000
_cell.length_b   1.000
_cell.length_c   1.000
_cell.angle_alpha   90.00
_cell.angle_beta   90.00
_cell.angle_gamma   90.00
#
_symmetry.space_group_name_H-M   'P 1'
#
loop_
_entity.id
_entity.type
_entity.pdbx_description
1 polymer ?
#
loop_
_entity_poly.entity_id
_entity_poly.type
_entity_poly.pdbx_seq_one_letter_code
_entity_poly.pdbx_strand_id
1 'polypeptide(L)'
;MAGAINRQRKFDQLRRAGNIHIDLSPLGGVALDHGRLQSAWGEGELPSLGLPTATDQFFRSDEPLAPLGRELADELGCIASWLDKNAPDLTLDHCDGELTSALPALPSFAPRKGLAVDDSDFVTSSRRSRR
;
A
#
# COMPACT_ATOMS: atom_id res chain seq x y z
N MET A 1 12.04 0.97 12.87
CA MET A 1 10.60 1.26 12.69
C MET A 1 10.28 1.91 11.34
N ALA A 2 11.04 2.91 10.86
CA ALA A 2 10.76 3.58 9.59
C ALA A 2 10.61 2.64 8.37
N GLY A 3 11.47 1.62 8.24
CA GLY A 3 11.40 0.66 7.13
C GLY A 3 10.13 -0.21 7.13
N ALA A 4 9.66 -0.64 8.31
CA ALA A 4 8.45 -1.44 8.44
C ALA A 4 7.19 -0.64 8.06
N ILE A 5 7.14 0.63 8.47
CA ILE A 5 6.05 1.55 8.12
C ILE A 5 6.04 1.81 6.62
N ASN A 6 7.20 2.04 6.00
CA ASN A 6 7.27 2.27 4.56
C ASN A 6 6.82 1.04 3.76
N ARG A 7 7.22 -0.16 4.21
CA ARG A 7 6.78 -1.42 3.61
C ARG A 7 5.26 -1.60 3.71
N GLN A 8 4.68 -1.35 4.88
CA GLN A 8 3.23 -1.40 5.07
C GLN A 8 2.51 -0.43 4.13
N ARG A 9 2.99 0.82 4.02
CA ARG A 9 2.41 1.81 3.09
C ARG A 9 2.47 1.35 1.63
N LYS A 10 3.59 0.80 1.18
CA LYS A 10 3.71 0.24 -0.18
C LYS A 10 2.71 -0.89 -0.41
N PHE A 11 2.55 -1.78 0.57
CA PHE A 11 1.59 -2.88 0.47
C PHE A 11 0.14 -2.39 0.43
N ASP A 12 -0.16 -1.41 1.27
CA ASP A 12 -1.48 -0.79 1.30
C ASP A 12 -1.80 -0.06 0.00
N GLN A 13 -0.80 0.53 -0.65
CA GLN A 13 -0.92 1.18 -1.95
C GLN A 13 -1.19 0.17 -3.08
N LEU A 14 -0.44 -0.93 -3.13
CA LEU A 14 -0.70 -2.01 -4.09
C LEU A 14 -2.09 -2.64 -3.92
N ARG A 15 -2.55 -2.76 -2.66
CA ARG A 15 -3.91 -3.25 -2.39
C ARG A 15 -4.97 -2.26 -2.84
N ARG A 16 -4.77 -0.95 -2.64
CA ARG A 16 -5.73 0.08 -3.07
C ARG A 16 -5.78 0.31 -4.56
N ALA A 17 -4.72 -0.01 -5.28
CA ALA A 17 -4.66 0.11 -6.73
C ALA A 17 -5.68 -0.79 -7.46
N GLY A 18 -6.20 -1.83 -6.80
CA GLY A 18 -7.15 -2.75 -7.42
C GLY A 18 -6.50 -3.53 -8.56
N ASN A 19 -7.17 -3.62 -9.71
CA ASN A 19 -6.60 -4.25 -10.89
C ASN A 19 -5.61 -3.30 -11.58
N ILE A 20 -4.39 -3.78 -11.81
CA ILE A 20 -3.31 -3.07 -12.47
C ILE A 20 -2.88 -3.85 -13.70
N HIS A 21 -2.85 -3.23 -14.86
CA HIS A 21 -2.26 -3.80 -16.08
C HIS A 21 -0.97 -3.07 -16.41
N ILE A 22 0.10 -3.84 -16.59
CA ILE A 22 1.42 -3.33 -16.91
C ILE A 22 1.87 -3.93 -18.23
N ASP A 23 2.22 -3.06 -19.16
CA ASP A 23 2.85 -3.42 -20.41
C ASP A 23 4.37 -3.52 -20.22
N LEU A 24 4.91 -4.64 -20.67
CA LEU A 24 6.32 -5.01 -20.64
C LEU A 24 6.91 -5.05 -22.06
N SER A 25 6.29 -4.33 -23.02
CA SER A 25 6.70 -4.29 -24.42
C SER A 25 8.21 -4.26 -24.61
N PRO A 26 8.79 -5.18 -25.41
CA PRO A 26 8.11 -6.16 -26.27
C PRO A 26 7.74 -7.50 -25.60
N LEU A 27 8.08 -7.71 -24.32
CA LEU A 27 8.02 -9.02 -23.66
C LEU A 27 6.60 -9.53 -23.36
N GLY A 28 5.57 -8.69 -23.56
CA GLY A 28 4.18 -8.98 -23.23
C GLY A 28 3.70 -8.09 -22.09
N GLY A 29 3.01 -8.65 -21.10
CA GLY A 29 2.47 -7.86 -19.99
C GLY A 29 2.01 -8.69 -18.81
N VAL A 30 1.64 -8.00 -17.73
CA VAL A 30 1.14 -8.61 -16.49
C VAL A 30 -0.10 -7.89 -15.98
N ALA A 31 -1.01 -8.67 -15.40
CA ALA A 31 -2.15 -8.17 -14.65
C ALA A 31 -1.98 -8.51 -13.16
N LEU A 32 -2.13 -7.49 -12.31
CA LEU A 32 -2.14 -7.63 -10.87
C LEU A 32 -3.54 -7.34 -10.35
N ASP A 33 -3.98 -8.07 -9.34
CA ASP A 33 -5.22 -7.83 -8.60
C ASP A 33 -4.90 -7.57 -7.12
N HIS A 34 -5.21 -6.36 -6.64
CA HIS A 34 -4.90 -5.89 -5.28
C HIS A 34 -3.44 -6.14 -4.87
N GLY A 35 -2.53 -6.02 -5.83
CA GLY A 35 -1.10 -6.25 -5.66
C GLY A 35 -0.64 -7.70 -5.80
N ARG A 36 -1.51 -8.65 -6.13
CA ARG A 36 -1.18 -10.07 -6.38
C ARG A 36 -1.10 -10.34 -7.87
N LEU A 37 -0.23 -11.25 -8.31
CA LEU A 37 -0.12 -11.58 -9.73
C LEU A 37 -1.31 -12.46 -10.16
N GLN A 38 -2.14 -11.96 -11.06
CA GLN A 38 -3.30 -12.69 -11.57
C GLN A 38 -2.97 -13.42 -12.87
N SER A 39 -2.31 -12.74 -13.82
CA SER A 39 -1.90 -13.33 -15.10
C SER A 39 -0.67 -12.63 -15.67
N ALA A 40 0.08 -13.36 -16.49
CA ALA A 40 1.17 -12.85 -17.32
C ALA A 40 1.01 -13.42 -18.73
N TRP A 41 1.31 -12.63 -19.75
CA TRP A 41 1.23 -13.02 -21.15
C TRP A 41 2.51 -12.63 -21.89
N GLY A 42 2.83 -13.38 -22.94
CA GLY A 42 4.04 -13.17 -23.74
C GLY A 42 3.87 -12.17 -24.88
N GLU A 43 4.94 -11.98 -25.65
CA GLU A 43 4.97 -11.16 -26.86
C GLU A 43 3.87 -11.57 -27.85
N GLY A 44 2.96 -10.65 -28.17
CA GLY A 44 1.86 -10.86 -29.11
C GLY A 44 0.64 -11.61 -28.55
N GLU A 45 0.67 -12.01 -27.28
CA GLU A 45 -0.51 -12.54 -26.59
C GLU A 45 -1.35 -11.41 -26.00
N LEU A 46 -2.68 -11.54 -26.06
CA LEU A 46 -3.59 -10.58 -25.46
C LEU A 46 -3.78 -10.88 -23.97
N PRO A 47 -4.01 -9.85 -23.14
CA PRO A 47 -4.35 -10.05 -21.74
C PRO A 47 -5.58 -10.95 -21.64
N SER A 48 -5.47 -12.07 -20.92
CA SER A 48 -6.66 -12.80 -20.53
C SER A 48 -7.40 -11.94 -19.51
N LEU A 49 -8.50 -11.32 -19.94
CA LEU A 49 -9.45 -10.67 -19.05
C LEU A 49 -10.10 -11.78 -18.20
N GLY A 50 -9.39 -12.19 -17.15
CA GLY A 50 -9.84 -13.20 -16.22
C GLY A 50 -11.19 -12.79 -15.68
N LEU A 51 -12.20 -13.63 -15.90
CA LEU A 51 -13.47 -13.47 -15.20
C LEU A 51 -13.18 -13.56 -13.69
N PRO A 52 -13.81 -12.71 -12.85
CA PRO A 52 -13.51 -12.62 -11.43
C PRO A 52 -13.62 -14.00 -10.80
N THR A 53 -12.47 -14.56 -10.41
CA THR A 53 -12.45 -15.84 -9.69
C THR A 53 -12.95 -15.57 -8.29
N ALA A 54 -13.92 -16.36 -7.83
CA ALA A 54 -14.67 -16.20 -6.58
C ALA A 54 -13.83 -16.13 -5.27
N THR A 55 -12.50 -16.16 -5.36
CA THR A 55 -11.56 -15.73 -4.31
C THR A 55 -11.47 -14.22 -4.12
N ASP A 56 -12.09 -13.42 -4.99
CA ASP A 56 -12.29 -11.97 -4.84
C ASP A 56 -13.25 -11.70 -3.67
N GLN A 57 -12.76 -11.88 -2.44
CA GLN A 57 -13.30 -11.13 -1.31
C GLN A 57 -12.92 -9.68 -1.59
N PHE A 58 -13.82 -8.99 -2.29
CA PHE A 58 -13.75 -7.58 -2.63
C PHE A 58 -13.08 -6.78 -1.52
N PHE A 59 -11.79 -6.46 -1.68
CA PHE A 59 -11.19 -5.44 -0.86
C PHE A 59 -11.82 -4.14 -1.32
N ARG A 60 -12.88 -3.70 -0.61
CA ARG A 60 -13.38 -2.35 -0.82
C ARG A 60 -12.22 -1.42 -0.50
N SER A 61 -11.86 -0.58 -1.46
CA SER A 61 -10.77 0.38 -1.36
C SER A 61 -10.86 1.28 -0.11
N ASP A 62 -12.06 1.43 0.45
CA ASP A 62 -12.38 2.22 1.65
C ASP A 62 -12.38 1.43 2.99
N GLU A 63 -12.29 0.10 2.99
CA GLU A 63 -12.22 -0.61 4.28
C GLU A 63 -10.83 -0.56 4.92
N PRO A 64 -10.75 -0.48 6.27
CA PRO A 64 -9.48 -0.58 6.97
C PRO A 64 -8.75 -1.87 6.59
N LEU A 65 -7.56 -1.73 6.00
CA LEU A 65 -6.76 -2.87 5.59
C LEU A 65 -6.34 -3.68 6.82
N ALA A 66 -6.89 -4.90 6.93
CA ALA A 66 -6.50 -5.83 7.96
C ALA A 66 -5.00 -6.19 7.84
N PRO A 67 -4.35 -6.56 8.96
CA PRO A 67 -2.97 -7.04 8.96
C PRO A 67 -2.78 -8.17 7.94
N LEU A 68 -1.68 -8.10 7.20
CA LEU A 68 -1.37 -9.09 6.17
C LEU A 68 -0.98 -10.42 6.81
N GLY A 69 -1.52 -11.52 6.27
CA GLY A 69 -0.95 -12.83 6.47
C GLY A 69 0.47 -12.90 5.91
N ARG A 70 1.31 -13.77 6.46
CA ARG A 70 2.73 -13.89 6.07
C ARG A 70 2.91 -14.13 4.57
N GLU A 71 2.20 -15.12 4.01
CA GLU A 71 2.31 -15.47 2.58
C GLU A 71 1.98 -14.29 1.68
N LEU A 72 0.92 -13.54 2.01
CA LEU A 72 0.53 -12.35 1.26
C LEU A 72 1.55 -11.21 1.40
N ALA A 73 2.16 -11.04 2.57
CA ALA A 73 3.21 -10.05 2.79
C ALA A 73 4.53 -10.39 2.06
N ASP A 74 4.80 -11.68 1.84
CA ASP A 74 5.93 -12.17 1.05
C ASP A 74 5.66 -11.97 -0.45
N GLU A 75 4.45 -12.31 -0.93
CA GLU A 75 4.01 -12.07 -2.32
C GLU A 75 4.04 -10.58 -2.67
N LEU A 76 3.40 -9.72 -1.86
CA LEU A 76 3.43 -8.26 -2.05
C LEU A 76 4.84 -7.69 -1.96
N GLY A 77 5.70 -8.28 -1.12
CA GLY A 77 7.11 -7.92 -1.03
C GLY A 77 7.89 -8.23 -2.30
N CYS A 78 7.64 -9.40 -2.88
CA CYS A 78 8.22 -9.81 -4.15
C CYS A 78 7.78 -8.88 -5.29
N ILE A 79 6.47 -8.64 -5.42
CA ILE A 79 5.88 -7.79 -6.46
C ILE A 79 6.35 -6.34 -6.33
N ALA A 80 6.33 -5.76 -5.13
CA ALA A 80 6.86 -4.41 -4.89
C ALA A 80 8.34 -4.30 -5.27
N SER A 81 9.16 -5.31 -4.91
CA SER A 81 10.57 -5.31 -5.29
C SER A 81 10.77 -5.46 -6.79
N TRP A 82 9.93 -6.24 -7.48
CA TRP A 82 9.96 -6.38 -8.93
C TRP A 82 9.58 -5.07 -9.62
N LEU A 83 8.51 -4.42 -9.18
CA LEU A 83 8.09 -3.10 -9.69
C LEU A 83 9.19 -2.05 -9.52
N ASP A 84 9.78 -1.95 -8.32
CA ASP A 84 10.85 -0.98 -8.07
C ASP A 84 12.09 -1.22 -8.95
N LYS A 85 12.43 -2.49 -9.23
CA LYS A 85 13.60 -2.86 -10.04
C LYS A 85 13.39 -2.61 -11.53
N ASN A 86 12.17 -2.85 -12.01
CA ASN A 86 11.86 -2.75 -13.44
C ASN A 86 11.19 -1.42 -13.80
N ALA A 87 10.88 -0.55 -12.82
CA ALA A 87 10.19 0.73 -13.01
C ALA A 87 10.55 1.55 -14.26
N PRO A 88 11.84 1.70 -14.67
CA PRO A 88 12.16 2.44 -15.90
C PRO A 88 11.69 1.76 -17.19
N ASP A 89 11.48 0.45 -17.17
CA ASP A 89 11.11 -0.38 -18.32
C ASP A 89 9.62 -0.78 -18.31
N LEU A 90 8.88 -0.43 -17.24
CA LEU A 90 7.45 -0.71 -17.11
C LEU A 90 6.61 0.43 -17.66
N THR A 91 5.61 0.11 -18.46
CA THR A 91 4.55 1.07 -18.82
C THR A 91 3.25 0.68 -18.14
N LEU A 92 2.68 1.59 -17.36
CA LEU A 92 1.36 1.39 -16.76
C LEU A 92 0.28 1.60 -17.82
N ASP A 93 -0.49 0.55 -18.11
CA ASP A 93 -1.59 0.59 -19.08
C ASP A 93 -2.93 0.94 -18.41
N HIS A 94 -3.27 0.25 -17.31
CA HIS A 94 -4.53 0.46 -16.59
C HIS A 94 -4.37 0.31 -15.08
N CYS A 95 -5.19 1.04 -14.31
CA CYS A 95 -5.31 0.91 -12.87
C CYS A 95 -6.70 1.34 -12.40
N ASP A 96 -7.39 0.49 -11.63
CA ASP A 96 -8.72 0.81 -11.09
C ASP A 96 -8.67 1.85 -9.94
N GLY A 97 -7.60 1.84 -9.15
CA GLY A 97 -7.45 2.65 -7.94
C GLY A 97 -6.28 3.64 -7.98
N GLU A 98 -5.90 4.14 -6.80
CA GLU A 98 -4.78 5.08 -6.65
C GLU A 98 -3.46 4.32 -6.45
N LEU A 99 -2.72 4.11 -7.54
CA LEU A 99 -1.37 3.53 -7.52
C LEU A 99 -0.32 4.47 -6.93
N THR A 100 -0.48 5.77 -7.14
CA THR A 100 0.39 6.80 -6.60
C THR A 100 -0.41 8.02 -6.22
N SER A 101 -0.08 8.60 -5.07
CA SER A 101 -0.65 9.91 -4.75
C SER A 101 0.11 10.98 -5.48
N ALA A 102 -0.61 11.84 -6.20
CA ALA A 102 -0.03 13.03 -6.84
C ALA A 102 0.54 14.03 -5.82
N LEU A 103 0.25 13.82 -4.52
CA LEU A 103 0.75 14.66 -3.45
C LEU A 103 2.13 14.17 -2.96
N PRO A 104 3.06 15.10 -2.70
CA PRO A 104 4.37 14.75 -2.16
C PRO A 104 4.23 14.02 -0.83
N ALA A 105 5.12 13.06 -0.57
CA ALA A 105 5.13 12.33 0.69
C ALA A 105 5.19 13.30 1.87
N LEU A 106 4.23 13.18 2.80
CA LEU A 106 4.23 13.99 4.00
C LEU A 106 5.53 13.78 4.79
N PRO A 107 6.16 14.85 5.30
CA PRO A 107 7.38 14.73 6.09
C PRO A 107 7.16 13.78 7.27
N SER A 108 8.11 12.88 7.50
CA SER A 108 8.03 11.95 8.63
C SER A 108 8.13 12.71 9.94
N PHE A 109 7.20 12.47 10.86
CA PHE A 109 7.28 13.03 12.21
C PHE A 109 8.45 12.40 12.97
N ALA A 110 9.46 13.20 13.31
CA ALA A 110 10.49 12.84 14.26
C ALA A 110 10.12 13.48 15.61
N PRO A 111 9.75 12.70 16.65
CA PRO A 111 9.49 13.28 17.97
C PRO A 111 10.76 13.98 18.45
N ARG A 112 10.64 15.23 18.91
CA ARG A 112 11.76 15.92 19.54
C ARG A 112 12.12 15.15 20.79
N LYS A 113 13.35 14.62 20.86
CA LYS A 113 13.93 14.12 22.11
C LYS A 113 13.91 15.27 23.11
N GLY A 114 12.95 15.26 24.04
CA GLY A 114 12.86 16.29 25.09
C GLY A 114 11.45 16.69 25.53
N LEU A 115 10.37 16.34 24.82
CA LEU A 115 9.03 16.47 25.39
C LEU A 115 8.71 15.25 26.27
N ALA A 116 9.49 15.07 27.34
CA ALA A 116 8.91 14.47 28.53
C ALA A 116 7.92 15.51 29.03
N VAL A 117 6.63 15.30 28.75
CA VAL A 117 5.57 16.02 29.43
C VAL A 117 5.72 15.61 30.89
N ASP A 118 6.23 16.52 31.69
CA ASP A 118 6.30 16.35 33.14
C ASP A 118 4.83 16.38 33.61
N ASP A 119 4.26 15.22 33.91
CA ASP A 119 2.88 15.03 34.40
C ASP A 119 2.64 15.67 35.79
N SER A 120 3.56 16.51 36.25
CA SER A 120 3.54 17.20 37.55
C SER A 120 2.47 18.29 37.67
N ASP A 121 1.94 18.84 36.57
CA ASP A 121 1.07 20.03 36.62
C ASP A 121 -0.43 19.72 36.70
N PHE A 122 -0.87 18.44 36.66
CA PHE A 122 -2.30 18.12 36.64
C PHE A 122 -2.99 17.96 38.01
N VAL A 123 -2.28 18.10 39.14
CA VAL A 123 -2.87 17.89 40.46
C VAL A 123 -2.48 18.99 41.45
N THR A 124 -3.21 20.11 41.44
CA THR A 124 -3.87 20.73 42.62
C THR A 124 -4.37 22.13 42.31
N SER A 125 -5.59 22.24 41.77
CA SER A 125 -6.39 23.46 41.90
C SER A 125 -7.85 23.11 42.14
N SER A 126 -8.13 22.68 43.37
CA SER A 126 -9.46 22.80 43.93
C SER A 126 -9.35 23.40 45.34
N ARG A 127 -9.06 24.71 45.40
CA ARG A 127 -9.35 25.50 46.59
C ARG A 127 -10.82 25.94 46.53
N ARG A 128 -11.63 25.22 47.31
CA ARG A 128 -12.52 25.76 48.36
C ARG A 128 -13.27 27.07 48.05
N SER A 129 -14.59 27.00 47.91
CA SER A 129 -15.51 27.96 48.56
C SER A 129 -16.97 27.52 48.45
N ARG A 130 -17.58 27.13 49.59
CA ARG A 130 -19.00 27.37 49.91
C ARG A 130 -19.29 26.89 51.34
N ARG A 131 -19.21 27.80 52.29
CA ARG A 131 -20.28 28.16 53.25
C ARG A 131 -19.77 29.21 54.21
#